data_AF-A0A2T5FZM5-F1
#
_entry.id   AF-A0A2T5FZM5-F1
#
_cell.length_a   1.000
_cell.length_b   1.000
_cell.length_c   1.000
_cell.angle_alpha   90.00
_cell.angle_beta   90.00
_cell.angle_gamma   90.00
#
_symmetry.space_group_name_H-M   'P 1'
#
loop_
_entity.id
_entity.type
_entity.pdbx_description
1 polymer ?
#
loop_
_entity_poly.entity_id
_entity_poly.type
_entity_poly.pdbx_seq_one_letter_code
_entity_poly.pdbx_strand_id
1 'polypeptide(L)'
;MDKFISWLEAHDKLSGWAQFLGAMLALLLTYFTAFAPLWRRRRQLHRAALRLLSNGYEAIESYHRTSANFLPFPLSLRAAALTMTGVADEIDRFPVFELDDQGSRSVARYLIAMAIILKGLELFLEPIAAELEGREATAEDQVTIRTFVGERLDFVRAMMTGAELKRPEWPV
;
A
#
# COMPACT_ATOMS: atom_id res chain seq x y z
N MET A 1 52.76 49.38 16.54
CA MET A 1 51.68 48.78 17.36
C MET A 1 50.45 48.47 16.51
N ASP A 2 50.00 49.41 15.67
CA ASP A 2 48.77 49.27 14.87
C ASP A 2 48.71 48.03 13.96
N LYS A 3 49.83 47.62 13.32
CA LYS A 3 49.88 46.41 12.50
C LYS A 3 49.70 45.09 13.29
N PHE A 4 50.08 45.08 14.56
CA PHE A 4 49.93 43.90 15.42
C PHE A 4 48.51 43.78 15.95
N ILE A 5 47.90 44.92 16.30
CA ILE A 5 46.50 45.02 16.73
C ILE A 5 45.56 44.62 15.58
N SER A 6 45.78 45.12 14.36
CA SER A 6 44.96 44.75 13.20
C SER A 6 45.11 43.28 12.80
N TRP A 7 46.28 42.68 13.01
CA TRP A 7 46.51 41.25 12.79
C TRP A 7 45.77 40.39 13.82
N LEU A 8 45.81 40.75 15.10
CA LEU A 8 45.05 40.08 16.16
C LEU A 8 43.54 40.17 15.93
N GLU A 9 43.01 41.34 15.56
CA GLU A 9 41.59 41.51 15.25
C GLU A 9 41.14 40.69 14.02
N ALA A 10 42.00 40.57 13.01
CA ALA A 10 41.71 39.73 11.85
C ALA A 10 41.69 38.23 12.22
N HIS A 11 42.59 37.81 13.12
CA HIS A 11 42.66 36.43 13.59
C HIS A 11 41.46 36.06 14.47
N ASP A 12 41.03 36.95 15.38
CA ASP A 12 39.82 36.74 16.19
C ASP A 12 38.55 36.67 15.34
N LYS A 13 38.43 37.52 14.30
CA LYS A 13 37.32 37.45 13.35
C LYS A 13 37.31 36.12 12.60
N LEU A 14 38.47 35.64 12.13
CA LEU A 14 38.61 34.33 11.47
C LEU A 14 38.25 33.17 12.41
N SER A 15 38.67 33.23 13.68
CA SER A 15 38.32 32.25 14.71
C SER A 15 36.80 32.22 14.98
N GLY A 16 36.16 33.39 15.07
CA GLY A 16 34.70 33.51 15.20
C GLY A 16 33.94 32.91 14.02
N TRP A 17 34.41 33.12 12.79
CA TRP A 17 33.83 32.49 11.59
C TRP A 17 34.03 30.97 11.57
N ALA A 18 35.18 30.47 12.02
CA ALA A 18 35.44 29.04 12.11
C ALA A 18 34.54 28.36 13.16
N GLN A 19 34.34 28.99 14.33
CA GLN A 19 33.42 28.50 15.36
C GLN A 19 31.97 28.50 14.89
N PHE A 20 31.54 29.56 14.20
CA PHE A 20 30.20 29.65 13.62
C PHE A 20 29.95 28.55 12.58
N LEU A 21 30.90 28.35 11.64
CA LEU A 21 30.81 27.28 10.65
C LEU A 21 30.83 25.89 11.29
N GLY A 22 31.66 25.69 12.32
CA GLY A 22 31.69 24.46 13.11
C GLY A 22 30.34 24.19 13.79
N ALA A 23 29.72 25.21 14.39
CA ALA A 23 28.40 25.10 15.00
C ALA A 23 27.30 24.79 13.97
N MET A 24 27.31 25.45 12.81
CA MET A 24 26.38 25.16 11.73
C MET A 24 26.52 23.72 11.20
N LEU A 25 27.75 23.25 11.01
CA LEU A 25 28.02 21.87 10.61
C LEU A 25 27.56 20.88 11.66
N ALA A 26 27.80 21.15 12.95
CA ALA A 26 27.34 20.30 14.04
C ALA A 26 25.81 20.23 14.10
N LEU A 27 25.11 21.35 13.91
CA LEU A 27 23.65 21.39 13.83
C LEU A 27 23.13 20.59 12.64
N LEU A 28 23.75 20.75 11.47
CA LEU A 28 23.38 20.00 10.27
C LEU A 28 23.61 18.50 10.47
N LEU A 29 24.76 18.11 11.01
CA LEU A 29 25.08 16.72 11.29
C LEU A 29 24.10 16.11 12.31
N THR A 30 23.78 16.85 13.37
CA THR A 30 22.81 16.46 14.39
C THR A 30 21.41 16.30 13.81
N TYR A 31 21.01 17.21 12.92
CA TYR A 31 19.74 17.10 12.21
C TYR A 31 19.70 15.83 11.34
N PHE A 32 20.72 15.57 10.54
CA PHE A 32 20.76 14.36 9.72
C PHE A 32 20.81 13.08 10.57
N THR A 33 21.57 13.04 11.66
CA THR A 33 21.62 11.84 12.53
C THR A 33 20.28 11.59 13.22
N ALA A 34 19.57 12.64 13.64
CA ALA A 34 18.26 12.51 14.26
C ALA A 34 17.15 12.13 13.26
N PHE A 35 17.13 12.74 12.07
CA PHE A 35 16.00 12.62 11.13
C PHE A 35 16.21 11.63 9.98
N ALA A 36 17.44 11.29 9.60
CA ALA A 36 17.69 10.31 8.53
C ALA A 36 17.08 8.92 8.82
N PRO A 37 17.11 8.38 10.06
CA PRO A 37 16.44 7.11 10.37
C PRO A 37 14.92 7.18 10.14
N LEU A 38 14.29 8.30 10.51
CA LEU A 38 12.84 8.52 10.31
C LEU A 38 12.49 8.53 8.82
N TRP A 39 13.25 9.24 7.99
CA TRP A 39 13.02 9.26 6.54
C TRP A 39 13.20 7.87 5.91
N ARG A 40 14.21 7.11 6.36
CA ARG A 40 14.44 5.74 5.89
C ARG A 40 13.26 4.84 6.24
N ARG A 41 12.78 4.89 7.48
CA ARG A 41 11.61 4.12 7.94
C ARG A 41 10.37 4.45 7.11
N ARG A 42 10.09 5.73 6.89
CA ARG A 42 8.95 6.18 6.07
C ARG A 42 9.01 5.64 4.64
N ARG A 43 10.18 5.73 3.99
CA ARG A 43 10.37 5.16 2.64
C ARG A 43 10.20 3.64 2.61
N GLN A 44 10.66 2.94 3.66
CA GLN A 44 10.50 1.50 3.78
C GLN A 44 9.03 1.10 3.93
N LEU A 45 8.28 1.77 4.82
CA LEU A 45 6.85 1.55 5.01
C LEU A 45 6.07 1.81 3.72
N HIS A 46 6.33 2.93 3.06
CA HIS A 46 5.66 3.25 1.80
C HIS A 46 5.90 2.18 0.73
N ARG A 47 7.13 1.69 0.59
CA ARG A 47 7.45 0.60 -0.35
C ARG A 47 6.79 -0.73 0.03
N ALA A 48 6.74 -1.06 1.32
CA ALA A 48 6.07 -2.27 1.79
C ALA A 48 4.56 -2.20 1.52
N ALA A 49 3.94 -1.06 1.78
CA ALA A 49 2.53 -0.80 1.47
C ALA A 49 2.21 -0.98 -0.02
N LEU A 50 3.05 -0.43 -0.91
CA LEU A 50 2.88 -0.60 -2.36
C LEU A 50 3.00 -2.08 -2.80
N ARG A 51 3.87 -2.86 -2.15
CA ARG A 51 3.98 -4.30 -2.42
C ARG A 51 2.75 -5.07 -1.96
N LEU A 52 2.19 -4.73 -0.81
CA LEU A 52 0.95 -5.35 -0.34
C LEU A 52 -0.22 -5.05 -1.30
N LEU A 53 -0.29 -3.82 -1.82
CA LEU A 53 -1.27 -3.48 -2.85
C LEU A 53 -1.07 -4.28 -4.14
N SER A 54 0.16 -4.44 -4.62
CA SER A 54 0.41 -5.26 -5.80
C SER A 54 0.06 -6.73 -5.58
N ASN A 55 0.41 -7.29 -4.40
CA ASN A 55 0.07 -8.67 -4.06
C ASN A 55 -1.45 -8.91 -4.03
N GLY A 56 -2.21 -7.97 -3.46
CA GLY A 56 -3.68 -8.02 -3.46
C GLY A 56 -4.26 -7.99 -4.87
N TYR A 57 -3.74 -7.10 -5.73
CA TYR A 57 -4.13 -7.04 -7.13
C TYR A 57 -3.80 -8.34 -7.88
N GLU A 58 -2.59 -8.87 -7.71
CA GLU A 58 -2.14 -10.10 -8.36
C GLU A 58 -2.98 -11.32 -7.95
N ALA A 59 -3.39 -11.42 -6.69
CA ALA A 59 -4.25 -12.50 -6.22
C ALA A 59 -5.61 -12.50 -6.94
N ILE A 60 -6.23 -11.32 -7.07
CA ILE A 60 -7.52 -11.16 -7.78
C ILE A 60 -7.33 -11.41 -9.29
N GLU A 61 -6.30 -10.82 -9.89
CA GLU A 61 -6.03 -10.93 -11.32
C GLU A 61 -5.73 -12.38 -11.73
N SER A 62 -4.89 -13.07 -10.95
CA SER A 62 -4.53 -14.47 -11.19
C SER A 62 -5.78 -15.34 -11.22
N TYR A 63 -6.67 -15.19 -10.23
CA TYR A 63 -7.90 -15.97 -10.19
C TYR A 63 -8.83 -15.63 -11.37
N HIS A 64 -9.02 -14.34 -11.67
CA HIS A 64 -9.86 -13.90 -12.80
C HIS A 64 -9.37 -14.43 -14.15
N ARG A 65 -8.05 -14.46 -14.38
CA ARG A 65 -7.47 -14.98 -15.63
C ARG A 65 -7.59 -16.50 -15.73
N THR A 66 -7.37 -17.20 -14.63
CA THR A 66 -7.35 -18.66 -14.61
C THR A 66 -8.77 -19.23 -14.73
N SER A 67 -9.75 -18.61 -14.08
CA SER A 67 -11.16 -19.03 -14.11
C SER A 67 -11.81 -19.01 -15.51
N ALA A 68 -11.21 -18.33 -16.49
CA ALA A 68 -11.65 -18.36 -17.88
C ALA A 68 -11.40 -19.72 -18.56
N ASN A 69 -10.48 -20.53 -18.03
CA ASN A 69 -10.03 -21.78 -18.68
C ASN A 69 -10.62 -23.04 -18.05
N PHE A 70 -11.37 -22.93 -16.96
CA PHE A 70 -11.97 -24.08 -16.27
C PHE A 70 -13.31 -23.71 -15.64
N LEU A 71 -14.20 -24.71 -15.53
CA LEU A 71 -15.42 -24.58 -14.76
C LEU A 71 -15.08 -24.51 -13.27
N PRO A 72 -15.68 -23.58 -12.50
CA PRO A 72 -15.38 -23.44 -11.09
C PRO A 72 -15.74 -24.73 -10.36
N PHE A 73 -14.90 -25.17 -9.43
CA PHE A 73 -15.19 -26.30 -8.56
C PHE A 73 -14.93 -25.92 -7.10
N PRO A 74 -15.59 -26.55 -6.12
CA PRO A 74 -15.58 -26.11 -4.72
C PRO A 74 -14.17 -25.85 -4.18
N LEU A 75 -13.23 -26.77 -4.43
CA LEU A 75 -11.86 -26.64 -3.97
C LEU A 75 -11.12 -25.44 -4.59
N SER A 76 -11.35 -25.14 -5.87
CA SER A 76 -10.75 -23.96 -6.53
C SER A 76 -11.25 -22.65 -5.95
N LEU A 77 -12.54 -22.57 -5.63
CA LEU A 77 -13.18 -21.38 -5.06
C LEU A 77 -12.68 -21.12 -3.65
N ARG A 78 -12.62 -22.18 -2.82
CA ARG A 78 -12.03 -22.09 -1.47
C ARG A 78 -10.55 -21.74 -1.49
N ALA A 79 -9.78 -22.32 -2.40
CA ALA A 79 -8.36 -21.97 -2.55
C ALA A 79 -8.19 -20.49 -2.93
N ALA A 80 -9.03 -19.97 -3.82
CA ALA A 80 -9.04 -18.56 -4.18
C ALA A 80 -9.44 -17.67 -2.99
N ALA A 81 -10.52 -18.01 -2.30
CA ALA A 81 -10.99 -17.31 -1.10
C ALA A 81 -9.89 -17.26 -0.03
N LEU A 82 -9.30 -18.41 0.32
CA LEU A 82 -8.19 -18.50 1.29
C LEU A 82 -6.98 -17.65 0.90
N THR A 83 -6.62 -17.63 -0.39
CA THR A 83 -5.51 -16.81 -0.89
C THR A 83 -5.81 -15.32 -0.71
N MET A 84 -7.04 -14.89 -1.02
CA MET A 84 -7.49 -13.51 -0.87
C MET A 84 -7.54 -13.10 0.61
N THR A 85 -8.06 -13.96 1.49
CA THR A 85 -8.08 -13.74 2.94
C THR A 85 -6.67 -13.65 3.51
N GLY A 86 -5.76 -14.52 3.08
CA GLY A 86 -4.36 -14.48 3.52
C GLY A 86 -3.68 -13.14 3.22
N VAL A 87 -3.93 -12.55 2.04
CA VAL A 87 -3.44 -11.21 1.70
C VAL A 87 -4.16 -10.12 2.50
N ALA A 88 -5.48 -10.24 2.70
CA ALA A 88 -6.25 -9.29 3.49
C ALA A 88 -5.76 -9.22 4.94
N ASP A 89 -5.47 -10.37 5.55
CA ASP A 89 -4.93 -10.48 6.91
C ASP A 89 -3.53 -9.85 7.03
N GLU A 90 -2.70 -9.96 5.99
CA GLU A 90 -1.39 -9.30 5.95
C GLU A 90 -1.55 -7.77 5.90
N ILE A 91 -2.51 -7.28 5.11
CA ILE A 91 -2.85 -5.86 5.04
C ILE A 91 -3.36 -5.34 6.39
N ASP A 92 -4.25 -6.08 7.06
CA ASP A 92 -4.82 -5.67 8.35
C ASP A 92 -3.76 -5.56 9.46
N ARG A 93 -2.72 -6.38 9.40
CA ARG A 93 -1.58 -6.34 10.35
C ARG A 93 -0.58 -5.23 10.02
N PHE A 94 -0.66 -4.63 8.83
CA PHE A 94 0.25 -3.57 8.42
C PHE A 94 -0.03 -2.27 9.22
N PRO A 95 1.00 -1.55 9.71
CA PRO A 95 0.80 -0.34 10.50
C PRO A 95 0.39 0.86 9.61
N VAL A 96 -0.86 0.85 9.13
CA VAL A 96 -1.42 1.86 8.22
C VAL A 96 -1.38 3.26 8.81
N PHE A 97 -1.52 3.40 10.13
CA PHE A 97 -1.47 4.69 10.84
C PHE A 97 -0.09 5.35 10.82
N GLU A 98 0.99 4.61 10.53
CA GLU A 98 2.35 5.16 10.40
C GLU A 98 2.63 5.78 9.02
N LEU A 99 1.68 5.66 8.08
CA LEU A 99 1.78 6.32 6.79
C LEU A 99 1.39 7.81 6.93
N ASP A 100 2.30 8.70 6.54
CA ASP A 100 2.18 10.16 6.69
C ASP A 100 0.97 10.77 5.98
N ASP A 101 0.52 10.17 4.87
CA ASP A 101 -0.56 10.71 4.05
C ASP A 101 -1.83 9.89 4.28
N GLN A 102 -2.88 10.55 4.78
CA GLN A 102 -4.24 10.01 4.91
C GLN A 102 -5.26 10.79 4.07
N GLY A 103 -4.79 11.58 3.10
CA GLY A 103 -5.60 12.31 2.14
C GLY A 103 -6.38 11.41 1.18
N SER A 104 -7.12 12.00 0.25
CA SER A 104 -8.02 11.28 -0.67
C SER A 104 -7.33 10.25 -1.58
N ARG A 105 -6.03 10.42 -1.85
CA ARG A 105 -5.19 9.51 -2.66
C ARG A 105 -4.10 8.80 -1.85
N SER A 106 -4.33 8.66 -0.55
CA SER A 106 -3.35 8.01 0.32
C SER A 106 -3.25 6.51 0.09
N VAL A 107 -2.01 6.02 0.11
CA VAL A 107 -1.71 4.58 0.10
C VAL A 107 -2.40 3.86 1.27
N ALA A 108 -2.54 4.54 2.41
CA ALA A 108 -3.26 4.04 3.58
C ALA A 108 -4.71 3.67 3.26
N ARG A 109 -5.45 4.54 2.57
CA ARG A 109 -6.84 4.28 2.17
C ARG A 109 -6.93 3.17 1.13
N TYR A 110 -5.99 3.14 0.18
CA TYR A 110 -5.97 2.08 -0.82
C TYR A 110 -5.71 0.71 -0.21
N LEU A 111 -4.87 0.61 0.82
CA LEU A 111 -4.67 -0.64 1.56
C LEU A 111 -5.97 -1.11 2.21
N ILE A 112 -6.65 -0.22 2.95
CA ILE A 112 -7.92 -0.54 3.59
C ILE A 112 -8.97 -0.97 2.55
N ALA A 113 -9.08 -0.23 1.45
CA ALA A 113 -10.00 -0.57 0.37
C ALA A 113 -9.68 -1.93 -0.25
N MET A 114 -8.40 -2.24 -0.50
CA MET A 114 -7.97 -3.54 -0.99
C MET A 114 -8.37 -4.66 -0.03
N ALA A 115 -8.11 -4.51 1.28
CA ALA A 115 -8.48 -5.51 2.28
C ALA A 115 -10.00 -5.77 2.30
N ILE A 116 -10.82 -4.72 2.20
CA ILE A 116 -12.28 -4.83 2.12
C ILE A 116 -12.71 -5.58 0.85
N ILE A 117 -12.09 -5.30 -0.30
CA ILE A 117 -12.41 -5.98 -1.57
C ILE A 117 -12.06 -7.46 -1.48
N LEU A 118 -10.89 -7.81 -0.96
CA LEU A 118 -10.44 -9.20 -0.80
C LEU A 118 -11.40 -9.99 0.11
N LYS A 119 -11.79 -9.42 1.25
CA LYS A 119 -12.78 -10.03 2.16
C LYS A 119 -14.18 -10.11 1.53
N GLY A 120 -14.57 -9.11 0.74
CA GLY A 120 -15.82 -9.13 -0.01
C GLY A 120 -15.85 -10.24 -1.05
N LEU A 121 -14.72 -10.51 -1.71
CA LEU A 121 -14.58 -11.63 -2.64
C LEU A 121 -14.66 -12.98 -1.91
N GLU A 122 -14.02 -13.12 -0.75
CA GLU A 122 -14.19 -14.32 0.10
C GLU A 122 -15.66 -14.58 0.43
N LEU A 123 -16.37 -13.56 0.94
CA LEU A 123 -17.80 -13.65 1.28
C LEU A 123 -18.69 -14.01 0.08
N PHE A 124 -18.26 -13.69 -1.13
CA PHE A 124 -18.95 -14.06 -2.35
C PHE A 124 -18.61 -15.48 -2.83
N LEU A 125 -17.34 -15.89 -2.75
CA LEU A 125 -16.87 -17.18 -3.27
C LEU A 125 -17.22 -18.35 -2.36
N GLU A 126 -17.18 -18.17 -1.03
CA GLU A 126 -17.41 -19.26 -0.07
C GLU A 126 -18.83 -19.87 -0.14
N PRO A 127 -19.91 -19.07 -0.23
CA PRO A 127 -21.25 -19.62 -0.40
C PRO A 127 -21.42 -20.39 -1.72
N ILE A 128 -20.83 -19.90 -2.80
CA ILE A 128 -20.87 -20.58 -4.11
C ILE A 128 -20.10 -21.89 -4.05
N ALA A 129 -18.96 -21.90 -3.35
CA ALA A 129 -18.20 -23.12 -3.12
C ALA A 129 -19.03 -24.17 -2.36
N ALA A 130 -19.77 -23.75 -1.33
CA ALA A 130 -20.65 -24.63 -0.56
C ALA A 130 -21.84 -25.14 -1.38
N GLU A 131 -22.43 -24.31 -2.24
CA GLU A 131 -23.52 -24.73 -3.12
C GLU A 131 -23.07 -25.77 -4.17
N LEU A 132 -21.83 -25.64 -4.65
CA LEU A 132 -21.22 -26.56 -5.60
C LEU A 132 -20.80 -27.90 -4.96
N GLU A 133 -20.75 -28.01 -3.64
CA GLU A 133 -20.51 -29.30 -2.95
C GLU A 133 -21.73 -30.22 -3.07
N GLY A 134 -21.84 -30.87 -4.23
CA GLY A 134 -22.93 -31.80 -4.52
C GLY A 134 -23.54 -31.64 -5.91
N ARG A 135 -23.11 -30.64 -6.68
CA ARG A 135 -23.48 -30.46 -8.09
C ARG A 135 -22.28 -30.15 -8.96
N GLU A 136 -22.35 -30.50 -10.24
CA GLU A 136 -21.39 -30.01 -11.22
C GLU A 136 -21.63 -28.52 -11.49
N ALA A 137 -20.54 -27.78 -11.71
CA ALA A 137 -20.65 -26.37 -12.07
C ALA A 137 -21.07 -26.20 -13.52
N THR A 138 -21.87 -25.16 -13.76
CA THR A 138 -22.35 -24.78 -15.08
C THR A 138 -21.48 -23.67 -15.68
N ALA A 139 -21.60 -23.48 -16.99
CA ALA A 139 -20.99 -22.32 -17.65
C ALA A 139 -21.56 -20.98 -17.15
N GLU A 140 -22.80 -20.97 -16.65
CA GLU A 140 -23.43 -19.78 -16.08
C GLU A 140 -22.80 -19.39 -14.73
N ASP A 141 -22.50 -20.38 -13.88
CA ASP A 141 -21.76 -20.16 -12.62
C ASP A 141 -20.38 -19.54 -12.91
N GLN A 142 -19.69 -20.07 -13.93
CA GLN A 142 -18.38 -19.57 -14.36
C GLN A 142 -18.46 -18.10 -14.81
N VAL A 143 -19.44 -17.75 -15.65
CA VAL A 143 -19.63 -16.37 -16.13
C VAL A 143 -19.99 -15.44 -14.99
N THR A 144 -20.85 -15.87 -14.07
CA THR A 144 -21.26 -15.08 -12.90
C THR A 144 -20.08 -14.75 -12.01
N ILE A 145 -19.32 -15.78 -11.62
CA ILE A 145 -18.12 -15.61 -10.78
C ILE A 145 -17.10 -14.72 -11.48
N ARG A 146 -16.81 -15.00 -12.76
CA ARG A 146 -15.82 -14.25 -13.51
C ARG A 146 -16.20 -12.78 -13.67
N THR A 147 -17.46 -12.49 -13.97
CA THR A 147 -17.97 -11.12 -14.11
C THR A 147 -17.82 -10.36 -12.79
N PHE A 148 -18.26 -10.96 -11.67
CA PHE A 148 -18.13 -10.33 -10.36
C PHE A 148 -16.67 -10.07 -9.97
N VAL A 149 -15.79 -11.07 -10.11
CA VAL A 149 -14.35 -10.90 -9.83
C VAL A 149 -13.73 -9.86 -10.76
N GLY A 150 -14.13 -9.83 -12.04
CA GLY A 150 -13.69 -8.86 -13.04
C GLY A 150 -14.06 -7.42 -12.67
N GLU A 151 -15.31 -7.18 -12.23
CA GLU A 151 -15.75 -5.87 -11.75
C GLU A 151 -14.92 -5.38 -10.56
N ARG A 152 -14.61 -6.28 -9.61
CA ARG A 152 -13.73 -5.95 -8.48
C ARG A 152 -12.30 -5.66 -8.93
N LEU A 153 -11.79 -6.43 -9.89
CA LEU A 153 -10.46 -6.20 -10.47
C LEU A 153 -10.38 -4.84 -11.18
N ASP A 154 -11.40 -4.46 -11.94
CA ASP A 154 -11.46 -3.17 -12.62
C ASP A 154 -11.54 -2.00 -11.63
N PHE A 155 -12.30 -2.17 -10.54
CA PHE A 155 -12.33 -1.21 -9.45
C PHE A 155 -10.95 -1.04 -8.80
N VAL A 156 -10.25 -2.13 -8.49
CA VAL A 156 -8.89 -2.10 -7.95
C VAL A 156 -7.92 -1.43 -8.94
N ARG A 157 -8.03 -1.74 -10.23
CA ARG A 157 -7.21 -1.11 -11.28
C ARG A 157 -7.44 0.40 -11.33
N ALA A 158 -8.69 0.85 -11.28
CA ALA A 158 -9.02 2.28 -11.23
C ALA A 158 -8.46 2.96 -9.97
N MET A 159 -8.51 2.28 -8.82
CA MET A 159 -7.90 2.75 -7.59
C MET A 159 -6.37 2.92 -7.73
N MET A 160 -5.68 1.92 -8.29
CA MET A 160 -4.22 1.95 -8.46
C MET A 160 -3.73 2.99 -9.47
N THR A 161 -4.54 3.30 -10.50
CA THR A 161 -4.20 4.34 -11.49
C THR A 161 -4.50 5.76 -11.00
N GLY A 162 -5.04 5.90 -9.79
CA GLY A 162 -5.38 7.20 -9.20
C GLY A 162 -6.64 7.83 -9.78
N ALA A 163 -7.49 7.04 -10.45
CA ALA A 163 -8.80 7.49 -10.88
C ALA A 163 -9.64 7.86 -9.65
N GLU A 164 -10.48 8.88 -9.79
CA GLU A 164 -11.36 9.29 -8.70
C GLU A 164 -12.41 8.19 -8.47
N LEU A 165 -12.34 7.55 -7.30
CA LEU A 165 -13.32 6.58 -6.88
C LEU A 165 -14.63 7.32 -6.61
N LYS A 166 -15.59 7.18 -7.54
CA LYS A 166 -16.96 7.67 -7.32
C LYS A 166 -17.52 6.99 -6.07
N ARG A 167 -18.15 7.77 -5.19
CA ARG A 167 -18.88 7.20 -4.04
C ARG A 167 -19.97 6.25 -4.56
N PRO A 168 -20.20 5.11 -3.91
CA PRO A 168 -21.35 4.28 -4.22
C PRO A 168 -22.63 5.09 -4.00
N GLU A 169 -23.49 5.12 -5.00
CA GLU A 169 -24.85 5.63 -4.84
C GLU A 169 -25.68 4.50 -4.23
N TRP A 170 -26.12 4.68 -2.97
CA TRP A 170 -27.03 3.74 -2.34
C TRP A 170 -28.41 3.92 -2.96
N PRO A 171 -29.11 2.82 -3.33
CA PRO A 171 -30.51 2.93 -3.71
C PRO A 171 -31.29 3.53 -2.53
N VAL A 172 -31.98 4.64 -2.78
CA VAL A 172 -32.91 5.28 -1.85
C VAL A 172 -34.25 4.55 -1.90
#